data_AF-A0ABD3FD76-F1
#
_entry.id   AF-A0ABD3FD76-F1
#
_cell.length_a   1.000
_cell.length_b   1.000
_cell.length_c   1.000
_cell.angle_alpha   90.00
_cell.angle_beta   90.00
_cell.angle_gamma   90.00
#
_symmetry.space_group_name_H-M   'P 1'
#
loop_
_entity.id
_entity.type
_entity.pdbx_description
1 polymer ?
#
loop_
_entity_poly.entity_id
_entity_poly.type
_entity_poly.pdbx_seq_one_letter_code
_entity_poly.pdbx_strand_id
1 'polypeptide(L)'
;MEESHADRQRQEEQQKIRISERLVQSGEKERLKELLRLKLVECGWRDEMKLHCKEVIRNKGIDQVTVEDLIEEITPKGRGEGSTAVKLAGQ
;
A
#
# COMPACT_ATOMS: atom_id res chain seq x y z
N MET A 1 12.21 -18.94 -34.77
CA MET A 1 11.21 -17.89 -34.51
C MET A 1 11.58 -17.30 -33.17
N GLU A 2 12.23 -16.15 -33.15
CA GLU A 2 12.46 -15.42 -31.90
C GLU A 2 11.13 -14.80 -31.49
N GLU A 3 10.53 -15.30 -30.40
CA GLU A 3 9.51 -14.51 -29.70
C GLU A 3 10.13 -13.15 -29.38
N SER A 4 9.51 -12.09 -29.88
CA SER A 4 9.97 -10.74 -29.59
C SER A 4 9.89 -10.50 -28.09
N HIS A 5 10.86 -9.78 -27.52
CA HIS A 5 10.80 -9.33 -26.14
C HIS A 5 9.44 -8.67 -25.79
N ALA A 6 8.82 -8.03 -26.77
CA ALA A 6 7.47 -7.45 -26.65
C ALA A 6 6.36 -8.50 -26.48
N ASP A 7 6.47 -9.68 -27.11
CA ASP A 7 5.50 -10.77 -26.97
C ASP A 7 5.59 -11.42 -25.59
N ARG A 8 6.82 -11.61 -25.09
CA ARG A 8 7.05 -12.09 -23.73
C ARG A 8 6.48 -11.13 -22.67
N GLN A 9 6.73 -9.84 -22.82
CA GLN A 9 6.16 -8.81 -21.92
C GLN A 9 4.63 -8.79 -21.97
N ARG A 10 4.02 -8.94 -23.16
CA ARG A 10 2.56 -9.03 -23.30
C ARG A 10 1.99 -10.25 -22.60
N GLN A 11 2.61 -11.42 -22.76
CA GLN A 11 2.19 -12.65 -22.09
C GLN A 11 2.30 -12.52 -20.57
N GLU A 12 3.39 -11.94 -20.05
CA GLU A 12 3.57 -11.70 -18.61
C GLU A 12 2.51 -10.75 -18.05
N GLU A 13 2.18 -9.67 -18.76
CA GLU A 13 1.13 -8.74 -18.35
C GLU A 13 -0.25 -9.41 -18.35
N GLN A 14 -0.56 -10.18 -19.39
CA GLN A 14 -1.80 -10.96 -19.45
C GLN A 14 -1.90 -11.99 -18.31
N GLN A 15 -0.80 -12.62 -17.93
CA GLN A 15 -0.76 -13.53 -16.78
C GLN A 15 -1.01 -12.80 -15.47
N LYS A 16 -0.39 -11.63 -15.24
CA LYS A 16 -0.62 -10.81 -14.04
C LYS A 16 -2.08 -10.38 -13.91
N ILE A 17 -2.68 -9.95 -15.02
CA ILE A 17 -4.10 -9.56 -15.05
C ILE A 17 -4.98 -10.74 -14.66
N ARG A 18 -4.78 -11.92 -15.28
CA ARG A 18 -5.57 -13.13 -14.97
C ARG A 18 -5.45 -13.57 -13.52
N ILE A 19 -4.28 -13.44 -12.92
CA ILE A 19 -4.06 -13.75 -11.50
C ILE A 19 -4.81 -12.74 -10.63
N SER A 20 -4.67 -11.44 -10.92
CA SER A 20 -5.35 -10.36 -10.20
C SER A 20 -6.87 -10.52 -10.25
N GLU A 21 -7.43 -10.84 -11.41
CA GLU A 21 -8.86 -11.08 -11.61
C GLU A 21 -9.36 -12.25 -10.75
N ARG A 22 -8.63 -13.38 -10.73
CA ARG A 22 -9.02 -14.52 -9.89
C ARG A 22 -8.99 -14.19 -8.40
N LEU A 23 -7.98 -13.43 -7.95
CA LEU A 23 -7.88 -12.99 -6.55
C LEU A 23 -9.04 -12.05 -6.15
N VAL A 24 -9.53 -11.24 -7.09
CA VAL A 24 -10.72 -10.42 -6.88
C VAL A 24 -11.98 -11.29 -6.82
N GLN A 25 -12.16 -12.18 -7.79
CA GLN A 25 -13.36 -13.04 -7.90
C GLN A 25 -13.50 -14.01 -6.73
N SER A 26 -12.40 -14.53 -6.20
CA SER A 26 -12.42 -15.39 -5.01
C SER A 26 -12.63 -14.63 -3.70
N GLY A 27 -12.57 -13.30 -3.71
CA GLY A 27 -12.60 -12.46 -2.51
C GLY A 27 -11.29 -12.46 -1.71
N GLU A 28 -10.27 -13.19 -2.15
CA GLU A 28 -9.00 -13.30 -1.43
C GLU A 28 -8.26 -11.95 -1.37
N LYS A 29 -8.41 -11.12 -2.40
CA LYS A 29 -7.88 -9.75 -2.38
C LYS A 29 -8.41 -8.93 -1.21
N GLU A 30 -9.71 -8.99 -0.96
CA GLU A 30 -10.36 -8.27 0.15
C GLU A 30 -9.96 -8.88 1.50
N ARG A 31 -9.86 -10.21 1.59
CA ARG A 31 -9.36 -10.90 2.79
C ARG A 31 -7.92 -10.48 3.14
N LEU A 32 -7.02 -10.45 2.16
CA LEU A 32 -5.62 -10.02 2.35
C LEU A 32 -5.53 -8.55 2.75
N LYS A 33 -6.37 -7.67 2.16
CA LYS A 33 -6.45 -6.27 2.57
C LYS A 33 -6.89 -6.12 4.03
N GLU A 34 -7.89 -6.87 4.47
CA GLU A 34 -8.37 -6.81 5.85
C GLU A 34 -7.32 -7.37 6.83
N LEU A 35 -6.68 -8.49 6.50
CA LEU A 35 -5.59 -9.04 7.31
C LEU A 35 -4.45 -8.04 7.46
N LEU A 36 -4.03 -7.40 6.36
CA LEU A 36 -3.02 -6.34 6.37
C LEU A 36 -3.47 -5.18 7.26
N ARG A 37 -4.72 -4.73 7.14
CA ARG A 37 -5.28 -3.66 7.98
C ARG A 37 -5.23 -4.02 9.46
N LEU A 38 -5.65 -5.23 9.83
CA LEU A 38 -5.61 -5.72 11.21
C LEU A 38 -4.19 -5.71 11.75
N LYS A 39 -3.22 -6.23 10.98
CA LYS A 39 -1.81 -6.26 11.39
C LYS A 39 -1.20 -4.87 11.54
N LEU A 40 -1.55 -3.92 10.67
CA LEU A 40 -1.12 -2.52 10.79
C LEU A 40 -1.73 -1.81 12.01
N VAL A 41 -2.91 -2.23 12.48
CA VAL A 41 -3.45 -1.73 13.75
C VAL A 41 -2.74 -2.41 14.93
N GLU A 42 -2.57 -3.73 14.87
CA GLU A 42 -1.99 -4.55 15.94
C GLU A 42 -0.54 -4.16 16.24
N CYS A 43 0.26 -3.81 15.23
CA CYS A 43 1.64 -3.33 15.41
C CYS A 43 1.74 -1.83 15.73
N GLY A 44 0.61 -1.12 15.87
CA GLY A 44 0.59 0.31 16.22
C GLY A 44 0.86 1.27 15.05
N TRP A 45 1.12 0.77 13.83
CA TRP A 45 1.42 1.61 12.66
C TRP A 45 0.31 2.64 12.40
N ARG A 46 -0.96 2.25 12.52
CA ARG A 46 -2.08 3.18 12.30
C ARG A 46 -2.04 4.38 13.24
N ASP A 47 -1.64 4.18 14.50
CA ASP A 47 -1.61 5.24 15.49
C ASP A 47 -0.37 6.12 15.33
N GLU A 48 0.78 5.54 14.95
CA GLU A 48 1.97 6.29 14.55
C GLU A 48 1.67 7.23 13.37
N MET A 49 0.98 6.73 12.34
CA MET A 49 0.62 7.55 11.17
C MET A 49 -0.33 8.69 11.55
N LYS A 50 -1.31 8.46 12.42
CA LYS A 50 -2.17 9.54 12.93
C LYS A 50 -1.39 10.58 13.72
N LEU A 51 -0.45 10.15 14.55
CA LEU A 51 0.40 11.06 15.33
C LEU A 51 1.21 11.94 14.39
N HIS A 52 1.81 11.34 13.37
CA HIS A 52 2.58 12.06 12.37
C HIS A 52 1.73 13.05 11.57
N CYS A 53 0.51 12.68 11.14
CA CYS A 53 -0.41 13.62 10.51
C CYS A 53 -0.67 14.86 11.39
N LYS A 54 -0.90 14.65 12.70
CA LYS A 54 -1.14 15.75 13.64
C LYS A 54 0.08 16.65 13.78
N GLU A 55 1.29 16.09 13.78
CA GLU A 55 2.52 16.87 13.82
C GLU A 55 2.69 17.72 12.56
N VAL A 56 2.43 17.16 11.38
CA VAL A 56 2.50 17.90 10.10
C VAL A 56 1.52 19.08 10.12
N ILE A 57 0.27 18.84 10.51
CA ILE A 57 -0.76 19.90 10.61
C ILE A 57 -0.35 20.96 11.64
N ARG A 58 0.17 20.55 12.81
CA ARG A 58 0.62 21.49 13.85
C ARG A 58 1.78 22.36 13.38
N ASN A 59 2.73 21.78 12.64
CA ASN A 59 3.93 22.49 12.21
C ASN A 59 3.67 23.45 11.04
N LYS A 60 2.79 23.07 10.10
CA LYS A 60 2.44 23.90 8.93
C LYS A 60 1.31 24.88 9.23
N GLY A 61 0.44 24.57 10.20
CA GLY A 61 -0.79 25.32 10.50
C GLY A 61 -2.00 24.73 9.77
N ILE A 62 -3.13 24.61 10.47
CA ILE A 62 -4.33 23.92 9.94
C ILE A 62 -4.92 24.62 8.71
N ASP A 63 -4.80 25.94 8.63
CA ASP A 63 -5.31 26.75 7.51
C ASP A 63 -4.36 26.75 6.30
N GLN A 64 -3.19 26.10 6.42
CA GLN A 64 -2.14 26.09 5.40
C GLN A 64 -1.88 24.68 4.83
N VAL A 65 -2.64 23.67 5.26
CA VAL A 65 -2.46 22.27 4.83
C VAL A 65 -3.70 21.78 4.13
N THR A 66 -3.54 21.33 2.89
CA THR A 66 -4.57 20.57 2.17
C THR A 66 -4.46 19.08 2.47
N VAL A 67 -5.50 18.32 2.09
CA VAL A 67 -5.48 16.86 2.19
C VAL A 67 -4.39 16.28 1.28
N GLU A 68 -4.20 16.87 0.10
CA GLU A 68 -3.18 16.48 -0.87
C GLU A 68 -1.77 16.67 -0.28
N ASP A 69 -1.48 17.82 0.33
CA ASP A 69 -0.19 18.07 1.00
C ASP A 69 0.06 17.04 2.11
N LEU A 70 -0.99 16.69 2.86
CA LEU A 70 -0.87 15.70 3.92
C LEU A 70 -0.58 14.32 3.33
N ILE A 71 -1.22 13.93 2.22
CA ILE A 71 -0.94 12.67 1.52
C ILE A 71 0.51 12.62 1.06
N GLU A 72 1.02 13.68 0.42
CA GLU A 72 2.39 13.74 -0.08
C GLU A 72 3.42 13.59 1.06
N GLU A 73 3.17 14.22 2.20
CA GLU A 73 4.05 14.16 3.37
C GLU A 73 4.01 12.79 4.08
N ILE A 74 2.82 12.23 4.28
CA ILE A 74 2.68 11.00 5.09
C ILE A 74 2.89 9.72 4.28
N THR A 75 2.72 9.75 2.96
CA THR A 75 2.84 8.55 2.11
C THR A 75 4.24 7.92 2.16
N PRO A 76 5.34 8.67 2.05
CA PRO A 76 6.70 8.11 2.18
C PRO A 76 6.90 7.38 3.51
N LYS A 77 6.48 8.01 4.63
CA LYS A 77 6.57 7.39 5.96
C LYS A 77 5.67 6.16 6.09
N GLY A 78 4.44 6.26 5.58
CA GLY A 78 3.47 5.16 5.60
C GLY A 78 3.94 3.92 4.82
N ARG A 79 4.76 4.10 3.78
CA ARG A 79 5.36 3.01 2.99
C ARG A 79 6.72 2.52 3.52
N GLY A 80 7.23 3.13 4.59
CA GLY A 80 8.50 2.77 5.25
C GLY A 80 8.45 1.50 6.11
N GLU A 81 9.41 1.36 7.03
CA GLU A 81 9.70 0.12 7.77
C GLU A 81 8.52 -0.48 8.56
N GLY A 82 7.60 0.35 9.07
CA GLY A 82 6.39 -0.13 9.74
C GLY A 82 5.42 -0.88 8.81
N SER A 83 5.44 -0.60 7.51
CA SER A 83 4.66 -1.33 6.49
C SER A 83 5.39 -2.57 5.96
N THR A 84 6.72 -2.67 6.10
CA THR A 84 7.48 -3.84 5.63
C THR A 84 7.47 -4.98 6.65
N ALA A 85 7.41 -4.70 7.95
CA ALA A 85 7.27 -5.73 8.99
C ALA A 85 6.01 -6.60 8.80
N VAL A 86 4.88 -6.00 8.39
CA VAL A 86 3.65 -6.76 8.10
C VAL A 86 3.77 -7.63 6.84
N LYS A 87 4.61 -7.21 5.88
CA LYS A 87 4.92 -8.02 4.68
C LYS A 87 5.82 -9.22 4.99
N LEU A 88 6.69 -9.11 5.99
CA LEU A 88 7.64 -10.16 6.38
C LEU A 88 7.02 -11.24 7.28
N ALA A 89 6.01 -10.89 8.10
CA ALA A 89 5.33 -11.83 8.99
C ALA A 89 4.39 -12.84 8.28
N GLY A 90 4.38 -12.86 6.94
CA GLY A 90 3.61 -13.79 6.11
C GLY A 90 4.43 -14.92 5.47
N GLN A 91 5.67 -15.16 5.93
CA GLN A 91 6.49 -16.34 5.59
C GLN A 91 6.39 -17.40 6.68
#